data_AF-A0A2M8K127-F1
#
_entry.id   AF-A0A2M8K127-F1
#
_cell.length_a   1.000
_cell.length_b   1.000
_cell.length_c   1.000
_cell.angle_alpha   90.00
_cell.angle_beta   90.00
_cell.angle_gamma   90.00
#
_symmetry.space_group_name_H-M   'P 1'
#
loop_
_entity.id
_entity.type
_entity.pdbx_description
1 polymer ?
#
loop_
_entity_poly.entity_id
_entity_poly.type
_entity_poly.pdbx_seq_one_letter_code
_entity_poly.pdbx_strand_id
1 'polypeptide(L)'
;MSEYKLMKEIIDLSVSKVWDAAKLEWSLAQIYEADEPERCLCGHFPIIEICILQNNHNHNQATLGNCCVKKFIGLPSDKIFQAVKRVRKDNEKSLNAEAIIHAYRNGWINEWEYNFSIDTIRKIKLSVKQLQTRVKVNEKMLFNMRRGNQNG
;
A
#
# COMPACT_ATOMS: atom_id res chain seq x y z
N MET A 1 -11.55 10.96 19.78
CA MET A 1 -12.67 10.15 19.26
C MET A 1 -12.39 9.75 17.82
N SER A 2 -11.81 8.57 17.58
CA SER A 2 -11.50 8.08 16.22
C SER A 2 -11.60 6.55 16.08
N GLU A 3 -11.40 5.81 17.17
CA GLU A 3 -11.33 4.34 17.14
C GLU A 3 -12.71 3.68 17.02
N TYR A 4 -13.64 4.04 17.93
CA TYR A 4 -15.01 3.55 17.92
C TYR A 4 -15.75 3.87 16.62
N LYS A 5 -15.51 5.07 16.06
CA LYS A 5 -16.11 5.48 14.80
C LYS A 5 -15.66 4.54 13.67
N LEU A 6 -14.35 4.33 13.51
CA LEU A 6 -13.86 3.45 12.45
C LEU A 6 -14.42 2.03 12.55
N MET A 7 -14.42 1.47 13.76
CA MET A 7 -14.95 0.13 14.01
C MET A 7 -16.42 0.04 13.59
N LYS A 8 -17.23 1.03 14.00
CA LYS A 8 -18.65 1.11 13.64
C LYS A 8 -18.84 1.18 12.12
N GLU A 9 -18.17 2.12 11.44
CA GLU A 9 -18.32 2.32 9.99
C GLU A 9 -17.91 1.06 9.20
N ILE A 10 -16.83 0.38 9.61
CA ILE A 10 -16.42 -0.88 8.97
C ILE A 10 -17.46 -1.98 9.20
N ILE A 11 -18.00 -2.13 10.41
CA ILE A 11 -19.07 -3.09 10.70
C ILE A 11 -20.33 -2.80 9.88
N ASP A 12 -20.70 -1.53 9.76
CA ASP A 12 -21.86 -1.10 8.99
C ASP A 12 -21.71 -1.50 7.51
N LEU A 13 -20.49 -1.36 6.96
CA LEU A 13 -20.14 -1.78 5.60
C LEU A 13 -19.85 -3.30 5.43
N SER A 14 -19.77 -4.06 6.51
CA SER A 14 -19.47 -5.50 6.50
C SER A 14 -20.74 -6.36 6.46
N VAL A 15 -20.58 -7.61 6.02
CA VAL A 15 -21.64 -8.63 6.13
C VAL A 15 -21.84 -9.02 7.59
N SER A 16 -20.76 -9.33 8.30
CA SER A 16 -20.79 -9.61 9.73
C SER A 16 -21.00 -8.35 10.55
N LYS A 17 -21.77 -8.49 11.65
CA LYS A 17 -21.99 -7.44 12.65
C LYS A 17 -21.11 -7.57 13.89
N VAL A 18 -20.23 -8.56 13.91
CA VAL A 18 -19.25 -8.80 14.97
C VAL A 18 -17.87 -8.38 14.48
N TRP A 19 -17.21 -7.48 15.20
CA TRP A 19 -15.93 -6.87 14.79
C TRP A 19 -14.87 -7.88 14.35
N ASP A 20 -14.63 -8.93 15.15
CA ASP A 20 -13.55 -9.89 14.88
C ASP A 20 -13.78 -10.71 13.61
N ALA A 21 -15.04 -10.94 13.24
CA ALA A 21 -15.39 -11.57 11.98
C ALA A 21 -15.41 -10.54 10.83
N ALA A 22 -16.01 -9.37 11.05
CA ALA A 22 -16.13 -8.30 10.07
C ALA A 22 -14.76 -7.88 9.53
N LYS A 23 -13.75 -7.68 10.40
CA LYS A 23 -12.41 -7.24 9.98
C LYS A 23 -11.69 -8.22 9.04
N LEU A 24 -12.02 -9.51 9.11
CA LEU A 24 -11.43 -10.55 8.26
C LEU A 24 -12.03 -10.57 6.84
N GLU A 25 -13.16 -9.90 6.63
CA GLU A 25 -13.77 -9.76 5.32
C GLU A 25 -13.00 -8.80 4.42
N TRP A 26 -12.13 -7.94 4.98
CA TRP A 26 -11.50 -6.84 4.26
C TRP A 26 -10.08 -7.18 3.82
N SER A 27 -9.74 -6.79 2.60
CA SER A 27 -8.39 -6.85 2.04
C SER A 27 -7.95 -5.49 1.50
N LEU A 28 -6.64 -5.30 1.39
CA LEU A 28 -6.05 -4.08 0.84
C LEU A 28 -6.15 -4.12 -0.69
N ALA A 29 -7.03 -3.30 -1.25
CA ALA A 29 -7.30 -3.26 -2.69
C ALA A 29 -6.34 -2.29 -3.41
N GLN A 30 -6.18 -1.07 -2.87
CA GLN A 30 -5.30 -0.06 -3.46
C GLN A 30 -4.52 0.67 -2.39
N ILE A 31 -3.33 1.14 -2.78
CA ILE A 31 -2.46 1.99 -1.96
C ILE A 31 -1.91 3.07 -2.88
N TYR A 32 -2.02 4.32 -2.45
CA TYR A 32 -1.42 5.45 -3.17
C TYR A 32 -1.20 6.63 -2.22
N GLU A 33 -0.41 7.59 -2.68
CA GLU A 33 -0.35 8.94 -2.12
C GLU A 33 -1.26 9.85 -2.95
N ALA A 34 -2.17 10.53 -2.27
CA ALA A 34 -3.06 11.51 -2.88
C ALA A 34 -2.30 12.81 -3.20
N ASP A 35 -2.61 13.42 -4.35
CA ASP A 35 -2.04 14.71 -4.74
C ASP A 35 -2.62 15.86 -3.89
N GLU A 36 -3.86 15.70 -3.42
CA GLU A 36 -4.54 16.60 -2.49
C GLU A 36 -4.97 15.88 -1.21
N PRO A 37 -5.00 16.55 -0.05
CA PRO A 37 -5.44 15.94 1.20
C PRO A 37 -6.86 15.35 1.14
N GLU A 38 -6.99 14.11 1.58
CA GLU A 38 -8.28 13.42 1.69
C GLU A 38 -8.70 13.23 3.15
N ARG A 39 -9.90 12.68 3.36
CA ARG A 39 -10.45 12.35 4.68
C ARG A 39 -10.58 10.84 4.85
N CYS A 40 -10.06 10.32 5.96
CA CYS A 40 -10.23 8.93 6.36
C CYS A 40 -11.69 8.65 6.77
N LEU A 41 -12.18 7.42 6.59
CA LEU A 41 -13.49 6.96 7.09
C LEU A 41 -13.71 7.25 8.59
N CYS A 42 -12.65 7.18 9.40
CA CYS A 42 -12.72 7.52 10.83
C CYS A 42 -12.96 9.03 11.11
N GLY A 43 -12.96 9.87 10.07
CA GLY A 43 -13.10 11.31 10.12
C GLY A 43 -11.78 12.09 10.12
N HIS A 44 -10.63 11.43 10.31
CA HIS A 44 -9.32 12.07 10.34
C HIS A 44 -8.99 12.77 9.01
N PHE A 45 -8.54 14.01 9.11
CA PHE A 45 -8.13 14.87 8.01
C PHE A 45 -7.03 15.80 8.53
N PRO A 46 -5.98 16.11 7.73
CA PRO A 46 -5.71 15.60 6.39
C PRO A 46 -5.06 14.20 6.36
N ILE A 47 -5.33 13.41 5.31
CA ILE A 47 -4.54 12.22 4.98
C ILE A 47 -4.00 12.30 3.54
N ILE A 48 -2.75 11.87 3.34
CA ILE A 48 -2.10 11.77 2.02
C ILE A 48 -1.84 10.31 1.66
N GLU A 49 -1.47 9.47 2.63
CA GLU A 49 -1.27 8.04 2.44
C GLU A 49 -2.61 7.31 2.47
N ILE A 50 -3.16 7.03 1.30
CA ILE A 50 -4.48 6.44 1.12
C ILE A 50 -4.36 4.93 0.96
N CYS A 51 -5.26 4.22 1.64
CA CYS A 51 -5.49 2.80 1.50
C CYS A 51 -6.97 2.59 1.20
N ILE A 52 -7.26 1.96 0.06
CA ILE A 52 -8.61 1.50 -0.25
C ILE A 52 -8.71 0.05 0.19
N LEU A 53 -9.59 -0.21 1.14
CA LEU A 53 -9.96 -1.57 1.50
C LEU A 53 -11.17 -2.01 0.68
N GLN A 54 -11.22 -3.28 0.33
CA GLN A 54 -12.39 -3.90 -0.28
C GLN A 54 -12.83 -5.09 0.56
N ASN A 55 -14.13 -5.19 0.79
CA ASN A 55 -14.75 -6.34 1.41
C ASN A 55 -14.86 -7.47 0.36
N ASN A 56 -14.34 -8.65 0.69
CA ASN A 56 -14.27 -9.78 -0.22
C ASN A 56 -15.62 -10.50 -0.40
N HIS A 57 -16.60 -10.23 0.47
CA HIS A 57 -17.90 -10.89 0.46
C HIS A 57 -18.98 -10.05 -0.23
N ASN A 58 -18.97 -8.73 -0.04
CA ASN A 58 -19.99 -7.83 -0.57
C ASN A 58 -19.45 -6.73 -1.50
N HIS A 59 -18.14 -6.70 -1.74
CA HIS A 59 -17.45 -5.73 -2.61
C HIS A 59 -17.53 -4.26 -2.18
N ASN A 60 -18.05 -3.96 -0.98
CA ASN A 60 -18.00 -2.61 -0.43
C ASN A 60 -16.55 -2.13 -0.28
N GLN A 61 -16.34 -0.83 -0.44
CA GLN A 61 -15.02 -0.21 -0.31
C GLN A 61 -14.98 0.81 0.83
N ALA A 62 -13.79 0.94 1.44
CA ALA A 62 -13.54 1.90 2.51
C ALA A 62 -12.22 2.63 2.27
N THR A 63 -12.27 3.97 2.30
CA THR A 63 -11.08 4.83 2.16
C THR A 63 -10.49 5.14 3.53
N LEU A 64 -9.25 4.72 3.76
CA LEU A 64 -8.57 4.86 5.03
C LEU A 64 -7.19 5.50 4.87
N GLY A 65 -6.76 6.21 5.91
CA GLY A 65 -5.36 6.58 6.06
C GLY A 65 -4.53 5.38 6.53
N ASN A 66 -3.27 5.31 6.12
CA ASN A 66 -2.31 4.27 6.53
C ASN A 66 -2.28 4.01 8.05
N CYS A 67 -2.38 5.07 8.87
CA CYS A 67 -2.38 4.94 10.33
C CYS A 67 -3.57 4.13 10.87
N CYS A 68 -4.75 4.22 10.22
CA CYS A 68 -5.94 3.47 10.59
C CYS A 68 -5.84 2.02 10.14
N VAL A 69 -5.35 1.77 8.92
CA VAL A 69 -5.13 0.41 8.44
C VAL A 69 -4.17 -0.36 9.37
N LYS A 70 -3.07 0.27 9.77
CA LYS A 70 -2.09 -0.32 10.70
C LYS A 70 -2.68 -0.63 12.08
N LYS A 71 -3.45 0.30 12.67
CA LYS A 71 -3.94 0.16 14.04
C LYS A 71 -5.14 -0.78 14.17
N PHE A 72 -6.03 -0.80 13.17
CA PHE A 72 -7.34 -1.47 13.30
C PHE A 72 -7.46 -2.77 12.52
N ILE A 73 -6.85 -2.85 11.34
CA ILE A 73 -6.99 -4.02 10.45
C ILE A 73 -5.68 -4.82 10.38
N GLY A 74 -4.53 -4.20 10.68
CA GLY A 74 -3.24 -4.88 10.74
C GLY A 74 -2.68 -5.28 9.37
N LEU A 75 -3.15 -4.66 8.29
CA LEU A 75 -2.65 -4.91 6.93
C LEU A 75 -1.30 -4.21 6.70
N PRO A 76 -0.41 -4.76 5.85
CA PRO A 76 0.99 -4.35 5.74
C PRO A 76 1.23 -3.04 4.95
N SER A 77 0.25 -2.12 4.91
CA SER A 77 0.35 -0.87 4.15
C SER A 77 1.53 0.00 4.60
N ASP A 78 1.85 -0.01 5.89
CA ASP A 78 2.89 0.83 6.47
C ASP A 78 4.28 0.48 5.95
N LYS A 79 4.56 -0.81 5.75
CA LYS A 79 5.81 -1.28 5.14
C LYS A 79 5.95 -0.79 3.71
N ILE A 80 4.86 -0.77 2.94
CA ILE A 80 4.87 -0.30 1.55
C ILE A 80 5.20 1.19 1.52
N PHE A 81 4.49 2.03 2.30
CA PHE A 81 4.80 3.47 2.38
C PHE A 81 6.21 3.76 2.89
N GLN A 82 6.71 3.00 3.87
CA GLN A 82 8.09 3.14 4.33
C GLN A 82 9.12 2.86 3.22
N ALA A 83 8.89 1.83 2.40
CA ALA A 83 9.76 1.54 1.26
C ALA A 83 9.73 2.68 0.23
N VAL A 84 8.54 3.18 -0.10
CA VAL A 84 8.33 4.31 -1.03
C VAL A 84 9.07 5.56 -0.55
N LYS A 85 8.91 5.93 0.72
CA LYS A 85 9.62 7.08 1.31
C LYS A 85 11.14 6.89 1.29
N ARG A 86 11.63 5.68 1.55
CA ARG A 86 13.05 5.35 1.52
C ARG A 86 13.63 5.53 0.12
N VAL A 87 12.99 4.96 -0.90
CA VAL A 87 13.49 5.05 -2.29
C VAL A 87 13.31 6.44 -2.88
N ARG A 88 12.30 7.20 -2.45
CA ARG A 88 12.17 8.63 -2.80
C ARG A 88 13.37 9.45 -2.33
N LYS A 89 13.90 9.12 -1.15
CA LYS A 89 15.04 9.85 -0.55
C LYS A 89 16.38 9.40 -1.16
N ASP A 90 16.47 8.13 -1.50
CA ASP A 90 17.63 7.52 -2.14
C ASP A 90 17.18 6.37 -3.05
N ASN A 91 17.16 6.65 -4.36
CA ASN A 91 16.59 5.77 -5.36
C ASN A 91 17.43 4.51 -5.63
N GLU A 92 18.61 4.39 -5.02
CA GLU A 92 19.47 3.21 -5.11
C GLU A 92 19.18 2.16 -4.02
N LYS A 93 18.38 2.52 -3.02
CA LYS A 93 17.97 1.61 -1.94
C LYS A 93 17.04 0.52 -2.48
N SER A 94 17.15 -0.68 -1.92
CA SER A 94 16.21 -1.76 -2.22
C SER A 94 14.81 -1.42 -1.71
N LEU A 95 13.78 -1.92 -2.38
CA LEU A 95 12.43 -2.04 -1.82
C LEU A 95 12.40 -3.18 -0.78
N ASN A 96 11.40 -3.19 0.10
CA ASN A 96 11.11 -4.37 0.93
C ASN A 96 10.23 -5.36 0.16
N ALA A 97 10.09 -6.58 0.70
CA ALA A 97 9.33 -7.65 0.04
C ALA A 97 7.87 -7.24 -0.20
N GLU A 98 7.24 -6.57 0.76
CA GLU A 98 5.84 -6.14 0.66
C GLU A 98 5.62 -5.14 -0.49
N ALA A 99 6.53 -4.18 -0.67
CA ALA A 99 6.47 -3.24 -1.78
C ALA A 99 6.74 -3.92 -3.14
N ILE A 100 7.67 -4.89 -3.19
CA ILE A 100 7.96 -5.66 -4.42
C ILE A 100 6.74 -6.50 -4.82
N ILE A 101 6.13 -7.21 -3.86
CA ILE A 101 4.92 -8.00 -4.09
C ILE A 101 3.77 -7.10 -4.53
N HIS A 102 3.61 -5.93 -3.89
CA HIS A 102 2.57 -4.97 -4.26
C HIS A 102 2.75 -4.49 -5.70
N ALA A 103 3.95 -4.06 -6.08
CA ALA A 103 4.25 -3.60 -7.44
C ALA A 103 3.96 -4.69 -8.48
N TYR A 104 4.31 -5.95 -8.18
CA TYR A 104 4.05 -7.08 -9.08
C TYR A 104 2.56 -7.40 -9.21
N ARG A 105 1.83 -7.46 -8.09
CA ARG A 105 0.37 -7.75 -8.10
C ARG A 105 -0.45 -6.70 -8.85
N ASN A 106 0.02 -5.46 -8.88
CA ASN A 106 -0.59 -4.37 -9.64
C ASN A 106 -0.05 -4.25 -11.09
N GLY A 107 0.83 -5.16 -11.52
CA GLY A 107 1.39 -5.13 -12.88
C GLY A 107 2.37 -4.00 -13.16
N TRP A 108 2.84 -3.28 -12.14
CA TRP A 108 3.79 -2.16 -12.30
C TRP A 108 5.18 -2.63 -12.72
N ILE A 109 5.53 -3.84 -12.31
CA ILE A 109 6.76 -4.53 -12.68
C ILE A 109 6.44 -5.90 -13.23
N ASN A 110 7.29 -6.40 -14.12
CA ASN A 110 7.12 -7.75 -14.69
C ASN A 110 7.74 -8.84 -13.79
N GLU A 111 7.53 -10.10 -14.15
CA GLU A 111 8.05 -11.26 -13.39
C GLU A 111 9.58 -11.26 -13.25
N TRP A 112 10.30 -10.85 -14.29
CA TRP A 112 11.77 -10.77 -14.23
C TRP A 112 12.23 -9.68 -13.24
N GLU A 113 11.60 -8.51 -13.24
CA GLU A 113 11.88 -7.41 -12.32
C GLU A 113 11.51 -7.76 -10.87
N TYR A 114 10.43 -8.53 -10.70
CA TYR A 114 10.03 -9.10 -9.41
C TYR A 114 11.12 -10.04 -8.88
N ASN A 115 11.48 -11.06 -9.65
CA ASN A 115 12.51 -12.04 -9.26
C ASN A 115 13.86 -11.36 -9.00
N PHE A 116 14.27 -10.43 -9.87
CA PHE A 116 15.48 -9.63 -9.68
C PHE A 116 15.45 -8.85 -8.36
N SER A 117 14.35 -8.19 -8.05
CA SER A 117 14.18 -7.40 -6.83
C SER A 117 14.24 -8.28 -5.58
N ILE A 118 13.61 -9.45 -5.60
CA ILE A 118 13.66 -10.44 -4.52
C ILE A 118 15.09 -10.98 -4.33
N ASP A 119 15.75 -11.42 -5.40
CA ASP A 119 17.09 -12.03 -5.35
C ASP A 119 18.17 -11.05 -4.91
N THR A 120 17.97 -9.76 -5.19
CA THR A 120 18.96 -8.71 -4.87
C THR A 120 18.65 -7.94 -3.59
N ILE A 121 17.56 -8.26 -2.88
CA ILE A 121 17.06 -7.48 -1.73
C ILE A 121 18.09 -7.36 -0.59
N ARG A 122 18.88 -8.42 -0.36
CA ARG A 122 19.93 -8.50 0.68
C ARG A 122 21.35 -8.29 0.15
N LYS A 123 21.53 -8.05 -1.16
CA LYS A 123 22.87 -7.90 -1.73
C LYS A 123 23.49 -6.57 -1.29
N ILE A 124 24.69 -6.66 -0.70
CA ILE A 124 25.45 -5.51 -0.19
C ILE A 124 26.04 -4.68 -1.34
N LYS A 125 26.59 -5.35 -2.37
CA LYS A 125 27.17 -4.71 -3.55
C LYS A 125 26.41 -5.14 -4.80
N LEU A 126 26.03 -4.18 -5.61
CA LEU A 126 25.47 -4.40 -6.94
C LEU A 126 26.48 -3.98 -8.01
N SER A 127 26.46 -4.65 -9.16
CA SER A 127 27.12 -4.12 -10.35
C SER A 127 26.37 -2.88 -10.85
N VAL A 128 27.04 -2.05 -11.65
CA VAL A 128 26.43 -0.84 -12.24
C VAL A 128 25.13 -1.16 -12.99
N LYS A 129 25.11 -2.25 -13.77
CA LYS A 129 23.90 -2.70 -14.49
C LYS A 129 22.77 -3.11 -13.55
N GLN A 130 23.09 -3.81 -12.46
CA GLN A 130 22.07 -4.21 -11.48
C GLN A 130 21.51 -2.99 -10.74
N LEU A 131 22.36 -2.01 -10.42
CA LEU A 131 21.94 -0.76 -9.80
C LEU A 131 20.99 0.00 -10.72
N GLN A 132 21.30 0.11 -12.01
CA GLN A 132 20.42 0.72 -13.00
C GLN A 132 19.07 0.00 -13.08
N THR A 133 19.04 -1.34 -13.06
CA THR A 133 17.78 -2.10 -13.02
C THR A 133 16.97 -1.78 -11.76
N ARG A 134 17.61 -1.72 -10.59
CA ARG A 134 16.94 -1.37 -9.34
C ARG A 134 16.32 0.03 -9.40
N VAL A 135 17.08 1.01 -9.87
CA VAL A 135 16.60 2.39 -10.04
C VAL A 135 15.36 2.43 -10.94
N LYS A 136 15.37 1.72 -12.07
CA LYS A 136 14.19 1.62 -12.95
C LYS A 136 12.96 1.02 -12.26
N VAL A 137 13.15 -0.05 -11.48
CA VAL A 137 12.06 -0.65 -10.69
C VAL A 137 11.51 0.34 -9.66
N ASN A 138 12.40 1.05 -8.97
CA ASN A 138 12.00 2.05 -7.97
C ASN A 138 11.27 3.24 -8.61
N GLU A 139 11.68 3.68 -9.79
CA GLU A 139 10.98 4.73 -10.55
C GLU A 139 9.56 4.30 -10.92
N LYS A 140 9.37 3.06 -11.38
CA LYS A 140 8.03 2.49 -11.64
C LYS A 140 7.18 2.46 -10.37
N MET A 141 7.75 2.07 -9.23
CA MET A 141 7.06 2.11 -7.94
C MET A 141 6.64 3.55 -7.58
N LEU A 142 7.56 4.52 -7.65
CA LEU A 142 7.29 5.92 -7.31
C LEU A 142 6.26 6.56 -8.24
N PHE A 143 6.30 6.22 -9.52
CA PHE A 143 5.34 6.71 -10.51
C PHE A 143 3.93 6.21 -10.21
N ASN A 144 3.75 4.89 -10.05
CA ASN A 144 2.42 4.30 -9.87
C ASN A 144 1.81 4.49 -8.48
N MET A 145 2.62 4.91 -7.49
CA MET A 145 2.14 5.25 -6.15
C MET A 145 1.36 6.58 -6.09
N ARG A 146 1.33 7.38 -7.16
CA ARG A 146 0.53 8.62 -7.21
C ARG A 146 -0.87 8.32 -7.75
N ARG A 147 -1.90 8.92 -7.13
CA ARG A 147 -3.32 8.69 -7.49
C ARG A 147 -3.61 8.86 -8.98
N GLY A 148 -3.07 9.89 -9.63
CA GLY A 148 -3.30 10.17 -11.05
C GLY A 148 -2.93 9.05 -12.03
N ASN A 149 -2.13 8.06 -11.60
CA ASN A 149 -1.60 7.02 -12.46
C ASN A 149 -2.30 5.65 -12.31
N GLN A 150 -3.29 5.51 -11.42
CA GLN A 150 -3.98 4.23 -11.19
C GLN A 150 -5.27 4.03 -12.01
N ASN A 151 -5.61 4.99 -12.89
CA ASN A 151 -6.78 4.94 -13.78
C ASN A 151 -6.38 4.71 -15.26
N GLY A 152 -5.43 3.81 -15.50
CA GLY A 152 -5.02 3.38 -16.85
C GLY A 152 -5.58 2.01 -17.20
#